data_AF-A0A395JVI2-F1
#
_entry.id   AF-A0A395JVI2-F1
#
_cell.length_a   1.000
_cell.length_b   1.000
_cell.length_c   1.000
_cell.angle_alpha   90.00
_cell.angle_beta   90.00
_cell.angle_gamma   90.00
#
_symmetry.space_group_name_H-M   'P 1'
#
loop_
_entity.id
_entity.type
_entity.pdbx_description
1 polymer ?
#
loop_
_entity_poly.entity_id
_entity_poly.type
_entity_poly.pdbx_seq_one_letter_code
_entity_poly.pdbx_strand_id
1 'polypeptide(L)'
;MQLFKRTYSILLLTLSLLSAASVAAEKTILPETEGLWEYTSLVTSKGEDRPLTGIFLIKNGTFLQQSMYKSEPFDQQGSMAHAGTCWAGGAGLRLAADQTLHVYPLAKAPTSKLDSDGATEHDLKVTRNGDNLTLVFSAGAGTVQTLKRVGSGDDMQVYQLADGKLALSDGYFILVSGSPQGSVSGHGKYEQNGKVLTLNAISWSQSDGLNHRNLKDVSFKAFFDGKTLNLPDGKTFNVVD
;
A
#
# COMPACT_ATOMS: atom_id res chain seq x y z
N MET A 1 -34.13 7.47 85.14
CA MET A 1 -32.88 6.70 84.99
C MET A 1 -32.66 6.50 83.49
N GLN A 2 -31.62 7.16 82.95
CA GLN A 2 -31.02 7.11 81.60
C GLN A 2 -31.93 6.92 80.35
N LEU A 3 -32.14 8.03 79.61
CA LEU A 3 -32.55 8.02 78.19
C LEU A 3 -31.32 7.81 77.29
N PHE A 4 -31.34 6.75 76.48
CA PHE A 4 -30.34 6.49 75.43
C PHE A 4 -30.62 7.36 74.19
N LYS A 5 -29.63 8.17 73.78
CA LYS A 5 -29.61 8.87 72.48
C LYS A 5 -29.07 7.92 71.41
N ARG A 6 -29.82 7.73 70.32
CA ARG A 6 -29.36 7.06 69.09
C ARG A 6 -28.74 8.11 68.15
N THR A 7 -27.48 7.91 67.79
CA THR A 7 -26.78 8.65 66.73
C THR A 7 -26.77 7.79 65.47
N TYR A 8 -27.27 8.33 64.36
CA TYR A 8 -27.15 7.73 63.03
C TYR A 8 -25.97 8.38 62.31
N SER A 9 -24.90 7.62 62.06
CA SER A 9 -23.82 8.06 61.18
C SER A 9 -24.13 7.61 59.75
N ILE A 10 -24.44 8.57 58.88
CA ILE A 10 -24.58 8.36 57.44
C ILE A 10 -23.18 8.33 56.84
N LEU A 11 -22.73 7.15 56.39
CA LEU A 11 -21.48 6.98 55.66
C LEU A 11 -21.74 7.29 54.18
N LEU A 12 -21.34 8.48 53.71
CA LEU A 12 -21.30 8.80 52.28
C LEU A 12 -20.08 8.11 51.67
N LEU A 13 -20.32 7.07 50.85
CA LEU A 13 -19.30 6.45 50.01
C LEU A 13 -19.26 7.22 48.68
N THR A 14 -18.29 8.12 48.50
CA THR A 14 -18.03 8.76 47.20
C THR A 14 -17.29 7.78 46.30
N LEU A 15 -18.01 7.18 45.35
CA LEU A 15 -17.46 6.29 44.34
C LEU A 15 -16.84 7.14 43.21
N SER A 16 -15.52 7.31 43.24
CA SER A 16 -14.78 8.00 42.19
C SER A 16 -14.74 7.12 40.93
N LEU A 17 -15.62 7.41 39.96
CA LEU A 17 -15.54 6.88 38.61
C LEU A 17 -14.28 7.45 37.93
N LEU A 18 -13.17 6.71 37.98
CA LEU A 18 -12.06 6.94 37.07
C LEU A 18 -12.50 6.53 35.66
N SER A 19 -12.88 7.50 34.84
CA SER A 19 -12.92 7.33 33.38
C SER A 19 -11.50 7.06 32.90
N ALA A 20 -11.16 5.80 32.67
CA ALA A 20 -10.01 5.44 31.87
C ALA A 20 -10.32 5.84 30.42
N ALA A 21 -9.97 7.08 30.06
CA ALA A 21 -9.87 7.45 28.65
C ALA A 21 -8.74 6.61 28.05
N SER A 22 -9.11 5.59 27.27
CA SER A 22 -8.18 4.85 26.43
C SER A 22 -7.65 5.85 25.39
N VAL A 23 -6.49 6.43 25.66
CA VAL A 23 -5.76 7.22 24.67
C VAL A 23 -5.30 6.22 23.62
N ALA A 24 -5.94 6.24 22.44
CA ALA A 24 -5.46 5.46 21.31
C ALA A 24 -3.99 5.82 21.07
N ALA A 25 -3.10 4.83 21.18
CA ALA A 25 -1.69 5.06 20.95
C ALA A 25 -1.48 5.61 19.54
N GLU A 26 -0.77 6.72 19.44
CA GLU A 26 -0.47 7.36 18.16
C GLU A 26 0.35 6.41 17.28
N LYS A 27 -0.16 6.13 16.07
CA LYS A 27 0.53 5.27 15.10
C LYS A 27 1.70 6.05 14.50
N THR A 28 2.92 5.81 14.98
CA THR A 28 4.14 6.44 14.46
C THR A 28 4.74 5.63 13.31
N ILE A 29 5.24 6.28 12.26
CA ILE A 29 6.00 5.61 11.19
C ILE A 29 7.40 5.20 11.69
N LEU A 30 7.96 4.13 11.10
CA LEU A 30 9.33 3.70 11.36
C LEU A 30 10.28 4.44 10.39
N PRO A 31 11.08 5.44 10.82
CA PRO A 31 11.81 6.33 9.91
C PRO A 31 12.76 5.62 8.94
N GLU A 32 13.35 4.49 9.35
CA GLU A 32 14.24 3.73 8.47
C GLU A 32 13.53 3.14 7.24
N THR A 33 12.21 2.92 7.31
CA THR A 33 11.41 2.39 6.20
C THR A 33 11.03 3.46 5.17
N GLU A 34 11.10 4.74 5.54
CA GLU A 34 10.64 5.81 4.66
C GLU A 34 11.53 5.95 3.43
N GLY A 35 10.91 6.08 2.26
CA GLY A 35 11.56 6.30 0.99
C GLY A 35 10.78 5.74 -0.19
N LEU A 36 11.32 5.99 -1.37
CA LEU A 36 10.92 5.34 -2.60
C LEU A 36 11.93 4.24 -2.94
N TRP A 37 11.44 3.02 -3.08
CA TRP A 37 12.25 1.82 -3.14
C TRP A 37 11.93 0.99 -4.39
N GLU A 38 12.94 0.54 -5.11
CA GLU A 38 12.81 -0.36 -6.26
C GLU A 38 13.13 -1.80 -5.85
N TYR A 39 12.35 -2.76 -6.34
CA TYR A 39 12.60 -4.18 -6.07
C TYR A 39 13.92 -4.64 -6.70
N THR A 40 14.72 -5.35 -5.91
CA THR A 40 15.95 -6.00 -6.38
C THR A 40 15.89 -7.52 -6.28
N SER A 41 15.14 -8.06 -5.31
CA SER A 41 14.93 -9.50 -5.16
C SER A 41 13.67 -9.80 -4.34
N LEU A 42 13.08 -10.97 -4.59
CA LEU A 42 12.01 -11.58 -3.83
C LEU A 42 12.37 -13.06 -3.64
N VAL A 43 12.54 -13.49 -2.40
CA VAL A 43 12.78 -14.90 -2.05
C VAL A 43 11.56 -15.41 -1.28
N THR A 44 10.94 -16.48 -1.76
CA THR A 44 9.77 -17.08 -1.08
C THR A 44 10.16 -17.72 0.25
N SER A 45 9.18 -18.05 1.09
CA SER A 45 9.39 -18.81 2.32
C SER A 45 10.07 -20.18 2.11
N LYS A 46 10.08 -20.70 0.87
CA LYS A 46 10.78 -21.94 0.50
C LYS A 46 12.23 -21.71 0.05
N GLY A 47 12.71 -20.47 0.08
CA GLY A 47 14.04 -20.11 -0.42
C GLY A 47 14.14 -19.97 -1.94
N GLU A 48 13.00 -20.00 -2.65
CA GLU A 48 12.98 -19.85 -4.11
C GLU A 48 13.07 -18.36 -4.49
N ASP A 49 14.02 -18.00 -5.35
CA ASP A 49 14.09 -16.67 -5.94
C ASP A 49 13.01 -16.49 -7.01
N ARG A 50 12.34 -15.34 -6.97
CA ARG A 50 11.19 -14.99 -7.81
C ARG A 50 11.35 -13.53 -8.27
N PRO A 51 12.20 -13.25 -9.26
CA PRO A 51 12.55 -11.88 -9.60
C PRO A 51 11.31 -11.05 -9.96
N LEU A 52 11.25 -9.85 -9.40
CA LEU A 52 10.18 -8.87 -9.64
C LEU A 52 10.77 -7.62 -10.30
N THR A 53 9.94 -6.95 -11.08
CA THR A 53 10.10 -5.52 -11.38
C THR A 53 9.00 -4.79 -10.62
N GLY A 54 9.35 -3.79 -9.83
CA GLY A 54 8.37 -3.10 -9.00
C GLY A 54 8.95 -1.93 -8.24
N ILE A 55 8.04 -1.18 -7.62
CA ILE A 55 8.36 -0.05 -6.76
C ILE A 55 7.50 -0.09 -5.49
N PHE A 56 8.03 0.49 -4.42
CA PHE A 56 7.40 0.57 -3.12
C PHE A 56 7.69 1.94 -2.52
N LEU A 57 6.65 2.75 -2.35
CA LEU A 57 6.70 4.01 -1.62
C LEU A 57 6.20 3.78 -0.19
N ILE A 58 6.98 4.23 0.78
CA ILE A 58 6.61 4.25 2.21
C ILE A 58 6.94 5.64 2.73
N LYS A 59 5.95 6.41 3.16
CA LYS A 59 6.17 7.79 3.64
C LYS A 59 4.97 8.30 4.42
N ASN A 60 5.19 9.03 5.51
CA ASN A 60 4.15 9.73 6.28
C ASN A 60 2.97 8.80 6.65
N GLY A 61 3.26 7.57 7.06
CA GLY A 61 2.23 6.59 7.43
C GLY A 61 1.40 6.04 6.27
N THR A 62 1.77 6.32 5.02
CA THR A 62 1.13 5.81 3.80
C THR A 62 2.07 4.90 3.04
N PHE A 63 1.52 3.91 2.35
CA PHE A 63 2.30 3.11 1.42
C PHE A 63 1.55 2.80 0.12
N LEU A 64 2.31 2.69 -0.97
CA LEU A 64 1.86 2.16 -2.25
C LEU A 64 2.94 1.23 -2.81
N GLN A 65 2.54 0.08 -3.31
CA GLN A 65 3.41 -0.92 -3.91
C GLN A 65 2.79 -1.36 -5.23
N GLN A 66 3.61 -1.46 -6.28
CA GLN A 66 3.24 -2.21 -7.48
C GLN A 66 4.43 -3.04 -7.94
N SER A 67 4.16 -4.28 -8.31
CA SER A 67 5.17 -5.21 -8.77
C SER A 67 4.62 -6.22 -9.78
N MET A 68 5.50 -6.77 -10.59
CA MET A 68 5.19 -7.81 -11.58
C MET A 68 6.37 -8.79 -11.68
N TYR A 69 6.10 -10.06 -11.94
CA TYR A 69 7.16 -11.04 -12.16
C TYR A 69 8.00 -10.69 -13.39
N LYS A 70 9.33 -10.80 -13.24
CA LYS A 70 10.31 -10.50 -14.28
C LYS A 70 10.60 -11.76 -15.10
N SER A 71 9.62 -12.21 -15.87
CA SER A 71 9.82 -13.29 -16.84
C SER A 71 9.09 -13.03 -18.15
N GLU A 72 9.39 -13.84 -19.17
CA GLU A 72 8.78 -13.73 -20.50
C GLU A 72 7.82 -14.91 -20.75
N PRO A 73 6.71 -14.68 -21.48
CA PRO A 73 6.30 -13.41 -22.08
C PRO A 73 5.68 -12.46 -21.04
N PHE A 74 6.02 -11.16 -21.11
CA PHE A 74 5.63 -10.16 -20.12
C PHE A 74 4.11 -10.02 -19.92
N ASP A 75 3.33 -10.14 -21.01
CA ASP A 75 1.88 -10.02 -21.00
C ASP A 75 1.16 -11.12 -20.20
N GLN A 76 1.87 -12.22 -19.91
CA GLN A 76 1.37 -13.37 -19.15
C GLN A 76 1.80 -13.38 -17.69
N GLN A 77 2.54 -12.36 -17.23
CA GLN A 77 3.11 -12.34 -15.88
C GLN A 77 2.08 -11.99 -14.81
N GLY A 78 2.22 -12.59 -13.63
CA GLY A 78 1.45 -12.16 -12.46
C GLY A 78 1.85 -10.75 -12.01
N SER A 79 0.88 -9.92 -11.66
CA SER A 79 1.11 -8.60 -11.05
C SER A 79 0.47 -8.52 -9.67
N MET A 80 1.07 -7.71 -8.81
CA MET A 80 0.62 -7.48 -7.43
C MET A 80 0.70 -5.99 -7.14
N ALA A 81 -0.38 -5.42 -6.61
CA ALA A 81 -0.43 -4.02 -6.23
C ALA A 81 -1.16 -3.84 -4.90
N HIS A 82 -0.60 -3.00 -4.04
CA HIS A 82 -1.15 -2.70 -2.73
C HIS A 82 -1.11 -1.20 -2.45
N ALA A 83 -2.12 -0.69 -1.76
CA ALA A 83 -2.13 0.69 -1.29
C ALA A 83 -2.81 0.75 0.08
N GLY A 84 -2.27 1.55 1.00
CA GLY A 84 -2.70 1.45 2.39
C GLY A 84 -2.03 2.42 3.35
N THR A 85 -2.17 2.13 4.63
CA THR A 85 -1.49 2.83 5.73
C THR A 85 -0.42 1.94 6.35
N CYS A 86 0.60 2.57 6.94
CA CYS A 86 1.68 1.87 7.60
C CYS A 86 2.12 2.56 8.88
N TRP A 87 2.63 1.79 9.83
CA TRP A 87 3.12 2.29 11.12
C TRP A 87 4.10 1.30 11.74
N ALA A 88 4.92 1.77 12.67
CA ALA A 88 5.79 0.91 13.46
C ALA A 88 4.94 -0.04 14.32
N GLY A 89 5.26 -1.32 14.31
CA GLY A 89 4.50 -2.32 15.06
C GLY A 89 4.89 -3.75 14.75
N GLY A 90 4.43 -4.68 15.60
CA GLY A 90 4.74 -6.10 15.45
C GLY A 90 6.25 -6.37 15.48
N ALA A 91 6.79 -6.90 14.39
CA ALA A 91 8.22 -7.19 14.22
C ALA A 91 9.05 -6.02 13.66
N GLY A 92 8.42 -4.88 13.34
CA GLY A 92 9.08 -3.70 12.79
C GLY A 92 8.07 -2.76 12.14
N LEU A 93 7.55 -3.14 10.97
CA LEU A 93 6.59 -2.37 10.19
C LEU A 93 5.27 -3.13 10.04
N ARG A 94 4.16 -2.44 10.29
CA ARG A 94 2.81 -2.89 9.98
C ARG A 94 2.32 -2.19 8.73
N LEU A 95 1.72 -2.98 7.83
CA LEU A 95 1.00 -2.49 6.66
C LEU A 95 -0.47 -2.91 6.80
N ALA A 96 -1.40 -1.97 6.61
CA ALA A 96 -2.80 -2.28 6.35
C ALA A 96 -3.12 -1.79 4.94
N ALA A 97 -3.24 -2.72 4.00
CA ALA A 97 -3.67 -2.43 2.65
C ALA A 97 -5.19 -2.23 2.66
N ASP A 98 -5.65 -1.11 2.11
CA ASP A 98 -7.07 -0.87 1.82
C ASP A 98 -7.44 -1.56 0.50
N GLN A 99 -6.46 -1.72 -0.39
CA GLN A 99 -6.56 -2.40 -1.67
C GLN A 99 -5.40 -3.38 -1.82
N THR A 100 -5.74 -4.64 -2.12
CA THR A 100 -4.81 -5.68 -2.53
C THR A 100 -5.31 -6.27 -3.85
N LEU A 101 -4.54 -6.08 -4.91
CA LEU A 101 -4.89 -6.48 -6.27
C LEU A 101 -3.89 -7.50 -6.78
N HIS A 102 -4.39 -8.64 -7.24
CA HIS A 102 -3.59 -9.66 -7.90
C HIS A 102 -4.12 -9.90 -9.30
N VAL A 103 -3.28 -9.79 -10.33
CA VAL A 103 -3.64 -10.17 -11.69
C VAL A 103 -2.85 -11.41 -12.07
N TYR A 104 -3.54 -12.48 -12.45
CA TYR A 104 -2.94 -13.74 -12.91
C TYR A 104 -3.43 -14.06 -14.33
N PRO A 105 -2.74 -13.57 -15.37
CA PRO A 105 -3.12 -13.76 -16.78
C PRO A 105 -3.44 -15.20 -17.20
N LEU A 106 -2.65 -16.15 -16.70
CA LEU A 106 -2.68 -17.57 -17.05
C LEU A 106 -3.50 -18.45 -16.10
N ALA A 107 -4.18 -17.86 -15.12
CA ALA A 107 -5.05 -18.58 -14.21
C ALA A 107 -6.12 -19.37 -15.00
N LYS A 108 -6.19 -20.69 -14.78
CA LYS A 108 -7.25 -21.53 -15.35
C LYS A 108 -8.55 -21.27 -14.58
N ALA A 109 -9.65 -21.09 -15.30
CA ALA A 109 -10.97 -21.01 -14.69
C ALA A 109 -11.21 -22.22 -13.74
N PRO A 110 -11.89 -22.04 -12.59
CA PRO A 110 -12.70 -20.88 -12.21
C PRO A 110 -11.95 -19.76 -11.45
N THR A 111 -10.63 -19.87 -11.27
CA THR A 111 -9.87 -18.79 -10.60
C THR A 111 -9.96 -17.50 -11.40
N SER A 112 -10.34 -16.40 -10.76
CA SER A 112 -10.48 -15.10 -11.42
C SER A 112 -9.10 -14.62 -11.86
N LYS A 113 -9.03 -14.08 -13.09
CA LYS A 113 -7.80 -13.49 -13.62
C LYS A 113 -7.40 -12.21 -12.88
N LEU A 114 -8.35 -11.64 -12.13
CA LEU A 114 -8.19 -10.56 -11.18
C LEU A 114 -8.73 -11.05 -9.83
N ASP A 115 -7.89 -11.05 -8.81
CA ASP A 115 -8.29 -11.27 -7.43
C ASP A 115 -8.13 -9.97 -6.64
N SER A 116 -9.03 -9.76 -5.70
CA SER A 116 -8.97 -8.64 -4.76
C SER A 116 -9.29 -9.17 -3.37
N ASP A 117 -8.24 -9.28 -2.56
CA ASP A 117 -8.36 -9.72 -1.16
C ASP A 117 -8.96 -8.62 -0.26
N GLY A 118 -9.27 -7.44 -0.83
CA GLY A 118 -9.75 -6.29 -0.09
C GLY A 118 -8.73 -5.82 0.94
N ALA A 119 -9.19 -5.61 2.18
CA ALA A 119 -8.35 -5.15 3.25
C ALA A 119 -7.47 -6.28 3.82
N THR A 120 -6.14 -6.10 3.78
CA THR A 120 -5.18 -7.06 4.32
C THR A 120 -4.22 -6.40 5.31
N GLU A 121 -3.78 -7.14 6.32
CA GLU A 121 -2.75 -6.69 7.25
C GLU A 121 -1.48 -7.54 7.15
N HIS A 122 -0.32 -6.89 7.24
CA HIS A 122 0.98 -7.54 7.20
C HIS A 122 1.89 -7.01 8.32
N ASP A 123 2.46 -7.94 9.09
CA ASP A 123 3.57 -7.68 10.02
C ASP A 123 4.90 -8.02 9.36
N LEU A 124 5.80 -7.03 9.27
CA LEU A 124 7.08 -7.13 8.59
C LEU A 124 8.23 -6.89 9.57
N LYS A 125 9.24 -7.77 9.52
CA LYS A 125 10.56 -7.45 10.08
C LYS A 125 11.30 -6.57 9.08
N VAL A 126 11.90 -5.48 9.58
CA VAL A 126 12.63 -4.51 8.79
C VAL A 126 14.12 -4.60 9.08
N THR A 127 14.94 -4.49 8.05
CA THR A 127 16.39 -4.24 8.20
C THR A 127 16.82 -3.28 7.11
N ARG A 128 17.57 -2.23 7.48
CA ARG A 128 18.11 -1.26 6.53
C ARG A 128 19.63 -1.20 6.63
N ASN A 129 20.28 -1.17 5.48
CA ASN A 129 21.72 -0.92 5.36
C ASN A 129 21.96 0.11 4.25
N GLY A 130 22.13 1.38 4.65
CA GLY A 130 22.25 2.51 3.73
C GLY A 130 21.01 2.63 2.84
N ASP A 131 21.22 2.45 1.53
CA ASP A 131 20.19 2.49 0.50
C ASP A 131 19.54 1.14 0.21
N ASN A 132 19.80 0.11 1.01
CA ASN A 132 19.17 -1.19 0.88
C ASN A 132 18.17 -1.42 2.02
N LEU A 133 16.97 -1.85 1.67
CA LEU A 133 15.90 -2.22 2.59
C LEU A 133 15.57 -3.70 2.41
N THR A 134 15.49 -4.44 3.51
CA THR A 134 15.01 -5.82 3.54
C THR A 134 13.75 -5.88 4.39
N LEU A 135 12.69 -6.43 3.81
CA LEU A 135 11.41 -6.68 4.46
C LEU A 135 11.19 -8.20 4.52
N VAL A 136 10.92 -8.75 5.70
CA VAL A 136 10.62 -10.18 5.87
C VAL A 136 9.20 -10.32 6.40
N PHE A 137 8.34 -10.93 5.59
CA PHE A 137 6.96 -11.25 5.98
C PHE A 137 6.96 -12.32 7.07
N SER A 138 5.99 -12.25 7.99
CA SER A 138 5.78 -13.27 9.03
C SER A 138 6.98 -13.49 9.94
N ALA A 139 7.47 -12.42 10.58
CA ALA A 139 8.46 -12.42 11.67
C ALA A 139 9.69 -13.37 11.49
N GLY A 140 10.15 -13.61 10.26
CA GLY A 140 11.39 -14.35 9.98
C GLY A 140 11.25 -15.67 9.21
N ALA A 141 10.04 -16.18 8.97
CA ALA A 141 9.83 -17.43 8.23
C ALA A 141 9.10 -17.25 6.88
N GLY A 142 8.72 -16.02 6.53
CA GLY A 142 8.00 -15.71 5.30
C GLY A 142 8.88 -15.23 4.15
N THR A 143 8.22 -14.65 3.16
CA THR A 143 8.84 -14.05 1.98
C THR A 143 9.80 -12.93 2.36
N VAL A 144 10.98 -12.91 1.75
CA VAL A 144 12.00 -11.86 1.89
C VAL A 144 11.96 -10.97 0.66
N GLN A 145 11.73 -9.68 0.84
CA GLN A 145 11.83 -8.66 -0.20
C GLN A 145 13.08 -7.83 0.06
N THR A 146 13.90 -7.64 -0.98
CA THR A 146 15.05 -6.72 -0.92
C THR A 146 14.83 -5.61 -1.91
N LEU A 147 15.00 -4.37 -1.46
CA LEU A 147 14.75 -3.17 -2.23
C LEU A 147 15.94 -2.22 -2.15
N LYS A 148 16.11 -1.42 -3.20
CA LYS A 148 17.11 -0.35 -3.27
C LYS A 148 16.41 1.01 -3.31
N ARG A 149 16.91 1.98 -2.55
CA ARG A 149 16.40 3.34 -2.56
C ARG A 149 16.65 3.98 -3.93
N VAL A 150 15.61 4.59 -4.47
CA VAL A 150 15.65 5.38 -5.73
C VAL A 150 15.16 6.81 -5.54
N GLY A 151 14.60 7.13 -4.37
CA GLY A 151 14.10 8.44 -4.01
C GLY A 151 13.89 8.59 -2.51
N SER A 152 13.80 9.84 -2.05
CA SER A 152 13.59 10.19 -0.64
C SER A 152 12.13 10.07 -0.19
N GLY A 153 11.20 10.22 -1.12
CA GLY A 153 9.78 10.39 -0.84
C GLY A 153 9.42 11.77 -0.29
N ASP A 154 10.35 12.74 -0.23
CA ASP A 154 10.12 14.01 0.48
C ASP A 154 9.20 14.96 -0.29
N ASP A 155 9.13 14.84 -1.61
CA ASP A 155 8.22 15.59 -2.50
C ASP A 155 6.89 14.87 -2.74
N MET A 156 6.61 13.82 -1.95
CA MET A 156 5.47 12.94 -2.17
C MET A 156 4.13 13.69 -2.16
N GLN A 157 3.36 13.43 -3.21
CA GLN A 157 1.94 13.78 -3.31
C GLN A 157 1.14 12.49 -3.45
N VAL A 158 0.28 12.20 -2.48
CA VAL A 158 -0.66 11.07 -2.55
C VAL A 158 -2.07 11.61 -2.73
N TYR A 159 -2.74 11.10 -3.74
CA TYR A 159 -4.14 11.36 -4.02
C TYR A 159 -4.94 10.10 -3.70
N GLN A 160 -5.80 10.19 -2.70
CA GLN A 160 -6.75 9.14 -2.40
C GLN A 160 -7.79 9.08 -3.53
N LEU A 161 -7.95 7.92 -4.15
CA LEU A 161 -8.97 7.66 -5.16
C LEU A 161 -10.13 6.88 -4.51
N ALA A 162 -11.30 6.87 -5.14
CA ALA A 162 -12.45 6.12 -4.62
C ALA A 162 -12.13 4.64 -4.33
N ASP A 163 -11.38 3.99 -5.22
CA ASP A 163 -10.99 2.58 -5.11
C ASP A 163 -9.46 2.41 -5.20
N GLY A 164 -8.68 3.30 -4.58
CA GLY A 164 -7.21 3.22 -4.68
C GLY A 164 -6.44 4.48 -4.30
N LYS A 165 -5.18 4.56 -4.74
CA LYS A 165 -4.31 5.72 -4.54
C LYS A 165 -3.44 5.97 -5.79
N LEU A 166 -3.17 7.24 -6.06
CA LEU A 166 -2.10 7.69 -6.96
C LEU A 166 -1.03 8.37 -6.12
N ALA A 167 0.23 7.99 -6.28
CA ALA A 167 1.36 8.69 -5.71
C ALA A 167 2.27 9.24 -6.81
N LEU A 168 2.74 10.48 -6.62
CA LEU A 168 3.76 11.16 -7.43
C LEU A 168 4.90 11.58 -6.50
N SER A 169 6.13 11.13 -6.76
CA SER A 169 7.30 11.46 -5.93
C SER A 169 8.62 11.13 -6.63
N ASP A 170 9.64 11.97 -6.47
CA ASP A 170 11.00 11.81 -7.02
C ASP A 170 11.00 11.51 -8.54
N GLY A 171 10.04 12.08 -9.28
CA GLY A 171 9.83 11.83 -10.71
C GLY A 171 9.26 10.44 -11.04
N TYR A 172 8.81 9.68 -10.05
CA TYR A 172 8.09 8.41 -10.20
C TYR A 172 6.59 8.55 -9.92
N PHE A 173 5.80 7.75 -10.62
CA PHE A 173 4.40 7.55 -10.27
C PHE A 173 4.16 6.11 -9.80
N ILE A 174 3.18 5.95 -8.92
CA ILE A 174 2.60 4.66 -8.57
C ILE A 174 1.08 4.84 -8.60
N LEU A 175 0.40 4.08 -9.46
CA LEU A 175 -1.05 4.02 -9.49
C LEU A 175 -1.48 2.63 -9.01
N VAL A 176 -2.37 2.58 -8.04
CA VAL A 176 -3.04 1.36 -7.59
C VAL A 176 -4.51 1.70 -7.46
N SER A 177 -5.35 1.20 -8.35
CA SER A 177 -6.79 1.39 -8.25
C SER A 177 -7.55 0.20 -8.81
N GLY A 178 -8.61 -0.22 -8.13
CA GLY A 178 -9.49 -1.24 -8.67
C GLY A 178 -10.35 -1.95 -7.64
N SER A 179 -11.26 -2.75 -8.19
CA SER A 179 -12.17 -3.64 -7.50
C SER A 179 -12.22 -4.98 -8.25
N PRO A 180 -12.98 -5.98 -7.79
CA PRO A 180 -13.19 -7.21 -8.55
C PRO A 180 -13.78 -7.01 -9.96
N GLN A 181 -14.40 -5.86 -10.24
CA GLN A 181 -15.00 -5.54 -11.54
C GLN A 181 -14.00 -4.95 -12.54
N GLY A 182 -12.84 -4.52 -12.08
CA GLY A 182 -11.80 -3.95 -12.94
C GLY A 182 -10.73 -3.26 -12.12
N SER A 183 -9.51 -3.22 -12.67
CA SER A 183 -8.36 -2.65 -12.00
C SER A 183 -7.38 -2.02 -12.96
N VAL A 184 -6.62 -1.07 -12.44
CA VAL A 184 -5.46 -0.46 -13.06
C VAL A 184 -4.39 -0.31 -11.99
N SER A 185 -3.22 -0.88 -12.25
CA SER A 185 -2.03 -0.63 -11.45
C SER A 185 -0.83 -0.43 -12.34
N GLY A 186 0.12 0.39 -11.90
CA GLY A 186 1.38 0.55 -12.61
C GLY A 186 2.33 1.49 -11.92
N HIS A 187 3.57 1.45 -12.37
CA HIS A 187 4.60 2.39 -11.96
C HIS A 187 5.54 2.73 -13.10
N GLY A 188 6.23 3.84 -12.94
CA GLY A 188 7.23 4.31 -13.87
C GLY A 188 7.63 5.73 -13.58
N LYS A 189 8.11 6.43 -14.61
CA LYS A 189 8.46 7.85 -14.53
C LYS A 189 7.29 8.72 -14.95
N TYR A 190 7.18 9.92 -14.39
CA TYR A 190 6.19 10.89 -14.84
C TYR A 190 6.81 12.26 -15.14
N GLU A 191 6.12 13.00 -16.00
CA GLU A 191 6.33 14.42 -16.22
C GLU A 191 4.97 15.12 -16.20
N GLN A 192 4.89 16.27 -15.54
CA GLN A 192 3.66 17.04 -15.45
C GLN A 192 3.83 18.42 -16.06
N ASN A 193 2.96 18.77 -17.01
CA ASN A 193 2.87 20.10 -17.59
C ASN A 193 1.43 20.61 -17.48
N GLY A 194 1.17 21.45 -16.48
CA GLY A 194 -0.17 21.88 -16.10
C GLY A 194 -1.03 20.66 -15.72
N LYS A 195 -2.09 20.43 -16.48
CA LYS A 195 -3.02 19.31 -16.27
C LYS A 195 -2.68 18.05 -17.07
N VAL A 196 -1.63 18.09 -17.89
CA VAL A 196 -1.19 16.93 -18.66
C VAL A 196 -0.13 16.18 -17.88
N LEU A 197 -0.36 14.89 -17.66
CA LEU A 197 0.54 13.98 -16.98
C LEU A 197 1.03 12.94 -17.98
N THR A 198 2.30 13.01 -18.38
CA THR A 198 2.94 11.98 -19.20
C THR A 198 3.43 10.88 -18.27
N LEU A 199 2.93 9.66 -18.48
CA LEU A 199 3.25 8.48 -17.68
C LEU A 199 4.07 7.52 -18.55
N ASN A 200 5.36 7.40 -18.24
CA ASN A 200 6.28 6.45 -18.86
C ASN A 200 6.34 5.21 -17.96
N ALA A 201 5.39 4.30 -18.15
CA ALA A 201 5.22 3.12 -17.33
C ALA A 201 6.31 2.08 -17.63
N ILE A 202 7.05 1.70 -16.59
CA ILE A 202 7.98 0.54 -16.62
C ILE A 202 7.15 -0.75 -16.57
N SER A 203 6.14 -0.78 -15.69
CA SER A 203 5.17 -1.86 -15.60
C SER A 203 3.76 -1.27 -15.47
N TRP A 204 2.84 -1.86 -16.22
CA TRP A 204 1.43 -1.51 -16.19
C TRP A 204 0.59 -2.79 -16.26
N SER A 205 -0.45 -2.88 -15.45
CA SER A 205 -1.37 -4.00 -15.41
C SER A 205 -2.78 -3.45 -15.31
N GLN A 206 -3.66 -3.89 -16.19
CA GLN A 206 -5.06 -3.47 -16.18
C GLN A 206 -5.99 -4.66 -16.44
N SER A 207 -7.19 -4.60 -15.87
CA SER A 207 -8.25 -5.55 -16.13
C SER A 207 -9.61 -4.85 -16.14
N ASP A 208 -10.54 -5.35 -16.96
CA ASP A 208 -11.96 -4.97 -16.97
C ASP A 208 -12.83 -6.07 -16.30
N GLY A 209 -12.22 -6.94 -15.48
CA GLY A 209 -12.84 -8.09 -14.86
C GLY A 209 -12.94 -9.33 -15.76
N LEU A 210 -12.86 -9.18 -17.09
CA LEU A 210 -12.96 -10.27 -18.07
C LEU A 210 -11.64 -10.51 -18.79
N ASN A 211 -11.05 -9.41 -19.26
CA ASN A 211 -9.79 -9.31 -19.94
C ASN A 211 -8.75 -8.71 -19.00
N HIS A 212 -7.49 -9.09 -19.21
CA HIS A 212 -6.35 -8.49 -18.55
C HIS A 212 -5.35 -8.09 -19.62
N ARG A 213 -4.51 -7.11 -19.28
CA ARG A 213 -3.39 -6.71 -20.11
C ARG A 213 -2.27 -6.22 -19.23
N ASN A 214 -1.10 -6.81 -19.39
CA ASN A 214 0.13 -6.25 -18.88
C ASN A 214 0.91 -5.58 -20.00
N LEU A 215 1.49 -4.42 -19.71
CA LEU A 215 2.29 -3.63 -20.64
C LEU A 215 3.61 -3.23 -19.97
N LYS A 216 4.66 -3.23 -20.77
CA LYS A 216 6.02 -2.88 -20.36
C LYS A 216 6.51 -1.72 -21.22
N ASP A 217 7.24 -0.80 -20.61
CA ASP A 217 7.93 0.30 -21.31
C ASP A 217 7.00 1.08 -22.25
N VAL A 218 5.78 1.38 -21.77
CA VAL A 218 4.76 2.13 -22.52
C VAL A 218 4.65 3.55 -22.02
N SER A 219 4.34 4.47 -22.93
CA SER A 219 4.09 5.87 -22.60
C SER A 219 2.65 6.24 -22.94
N PHE A 220 1.96 6.89 -22.01
CA PHE A 220 0.63 7.45 -22.24
C PHE A 220 0.47 8.83 -21.60
N LYS A 221 -0.38 9.66 -22.21
CA LYS A 221 -0.74 10.98 -21.70
C LYS A 221 -2.08 10.90 -20.98
N ALA A 222 -2.05 11.09 -19.67
CA ALA A 222 -3.24 11.25 -18.86
C ALA A 222 -3.55 12.75 -18.66
N PHE A 223 -4.79 13.04 -18.32
CA PHE A 223 -5.19 14.36 -17.84
C PHE A 223 -5.50 14.29 -16.36
N PHE A 224 -4.84 15.12 -15.56
CA PHE A 224 -5.01 15.17 -14.12
C PHE A 224 -5.05 16.62 -13.64
N ASP A 225 -6.15 17.00 -13.00
CA ASP A 225 -6.37 18.36 -12.51
C ASP A 225 -6.35 18.48 -10.97
N GLY A 226 -5.87 17.44 -10.29
CA GLY A 226 -5.88 17.32 -8.83
C GLY A 226 -7.18 16.76 -8.27
N LYS A 227 -8.24 16.62 -9.07
CA LYS A 227 -9.55 16.07 -8.66
C LYS A 227 -9.94 14.85 -9.45
N THR A 228 -9.57 14.78 -10.73
CA THR A 228 -9.92 13.68 -11.61
C THR A 228 -8.75 13.29 -12.49
N LEU A 229 -8.38 12.01 -12.47
CA LEU A 229 -7.41 11.41 -13.37
C LEU A 229 -8.15 10.73 -14.53
N ASN A 230 -7.87 11.13 -15.76
CA ASN A 230 -8.42 10.54 -16.98
C ASN A 230 -7.29 9.87 -17.77
N LEU A 231 -7.43 8.58 -18.03
CA LEU A 231 -6.51 7.80 -18.86
C LEU A 231 -6.93 7.83 -20.34
N PRO A 232 -6.01 7.57 -21.29
CA PRO A 232 -6.33 7.59 -22.72
C PRO A 232 -7.37 6.56 -23.15
N ASP A 233 -7.55 5.49 -22.38
CA ASP A 233 -8.52 4.43 -22.66
C ASP A 233 -9.94 4.75 -22.13
N GLY A 234 -10.15 5.98 -21.65
CA GLY A 234 -11.43 6.47 -21.14
C GLY A 234 -11.68 6.19 -19.66
N LYS A 235 -10.80 5.44 -18.98
CA LYS A 235 -10.92 5.24 -17.53
C LYS A 235 -10.74 6.55 -16.78
N THR A 236 -11.60 6.75 -15.80
CA THR A 236 -11.66 7.98 -14.99
C THR A 236 -11.62 7.61 -13.52
N PHE A 237 -10.73 8.27 -12.76
CA PHE A 237 -10.59 8.07 -11.31
C PHE A 237 -10.80 9.41 -10.61
N ASN A 238 -11.74 9.44 -9.67
CA ASN A 238 -12.00 10.61 -8.85
C ASN A 238 -11.15 10.55 -7.59
N VAL A 239 -10.53 11.69 -7.25
CA VAL A 239 -9.91 11.92 -5.95
C VAL A 239 -11.03 12.12 -4.93
N VAL A 240 -10.91 11.46 -3.79
CA VAL A 240 -11.84 11.57 -2.66
C VAL A 240 -11.08 12.10 -1.46
N ASP A 241 -11.63 13.15 -0.84
CA ASP A 241 -11.10 13.79 0.37
C ASP A 241 -11.62 13.10 1.64
#